data_AF-A0A967H1M2-F1
#
_entry.id   AF-A0A967H1M2-F1
#
_cell.length_a   1.000
_cell.length_b   1.000
_cell.length_c   1.000
_cell.angle_alpha   90.00
_cell.angle_beta   90.00
_cell.angle_gamma   90.00
#
_symmetry.space_group_name_H-M   'P 1'
#
loop_
_entity.id
_entity.type
_entity.pdbx_description
1 polymer ?
#
loop_
_entity_poly.entity_id
_entity_poly.type
_entity_poly.pdbx_seq_one_letter_code
_entity_poly.pdbx_strand_id
1 'polypeptide(L)'
;MKRFPPGPVLTALGVAGALACAQDLQHAALDSPYGTYGDNGLPFFCQTLDARKLGPDWPGNNLTPRGLILQLDHGAHVCFDPDLLRVAVIWEEKEPGNYLTMNGMAPGSYRQPHRKAPGGQRNLPTPLGEVIMASDLSPGMLLSEDPAGGDPRTPCVDPDEPGRGPLPPELGRWVGIRLDRDGPTLVYEISGVRIEER
;
A
#
# COMPACT_ATOMS: atom_id res chain seq x y z
N MET A 1 30.65 52.57 -8.16
CA MET A 1 30.25 51.66 -7.06
C MET A 1 28.95 52.16 -6.44
N LYS A 2 27.82 51.51 -6.73
CA LYS A 2 26.55 51.72 -6.01
C LYS A 2 26.10 50.33 -5.51
N ARG A 3 26.00 50.16 -4.20
CA ARG A 3 25.54 48.92 -3.56
C ARG A 3 24.01 48.92 -3.54
N PHE A 4 23.39 47.87 -4.07
CA PHE A 4 21.98 47.57 -3.86
C PHE A 4 21.81 46.73 -2.58
N PRO A 5 20.74 46.90 -1.79
CA PRO A 5 20.49 46.07 -0.61
C PRO A 5 19.99 44.67 -1.02
N PRO A 6 20.21 43.63 -0.20
CA PRO A 6 19.68 42.30 -0.47
C PRO A 6 18.16 42.30 -0.27
N GLY A 7 17.43 41.81 -1.28
CA GLY A 7 15.99 41.55 -1.17
C GLY A 7 15.72 40.36 -0.23
N PRO A 8 14.48 40.22 0.27
CA PRO A 8 14.14 39.15 1.19
C PRO A 8 14.23 37.80 0.46
N VAL A 9 14.98 36.87 1.05
CA VAL A 9 14.98 35.46 0.66
C VAL A 9 13.64 34.90 1.12
N LEU A 10 12.72 34.74 0.17
CA LEU A 10 11.46 34.03 0.41
C LEU A 10 11.78 32.54 0.43
N THR A 11 11.99 31.99 1.63
CA THR A 11 12.09 30.55 1.82
C THR A 11 10.70 29.95 1.58
N ALA A 12 10.47 29.46 0.36
CA ALA A 12 9.30 28.65 0.06
C ALA A 12 9.44 27.33 0.81
N LEU A 13 8.72 27.20 1.93
CA LEU A 13 8.47 25.90 2.57
C LEU A 13 7.58 25.10 1.59
N GLY A 14 8.22 24.27 0.77
CA GLY A 14 7.52 23.31 -0.07
C GLY A 14 6.95 22.21 0.81
N VAL A 15 5.71 22.37 1.25
CA VAL A 15 4.92 21.25 1.75
C VAL A 15 4.61 20.39 0.53
N ALA A 16 5.37 19.32 0.34
CA ALA A 16 5.04 18.25 -0.59
C ALA A 16 3.85 17.47 0.01
N GLY A 17 2.69 18.11 0.06
CA GLY A 17 1.43 17.39 0.21
C GLY A 17 1.27 16.58 -1.06
N ALA A 18 1.16 15.25 -0.92
CA ALA A 18 0.66 14.41 -1.99
C ALA A 18 -0.56 15.11 -2.56
N LEU A 19 -0.50 15.47 -3.84
CA LEU A 19 -1.67 15.92 -4.58
C LEU A 19 -2.69 14.78 -4.44
N ALA A 20 -3.62 14.93 -3.49
CA ALA A 20 -4.87 14.20 -3.53
C ALA A 20 -5.37 14.41 -4.96
N CYS A 21 -5.33 13.36 -5.76
CA CYS A 21 -5.60 13.49 -7.18
C CYS A 21 -7.00 14.09 -7.27
N ALA A 22 -7.26 14.98 -8.23
CA ALA A 22 -8.60 15.49 -8.49
C ALA A 22 -9.68 14.37 -8.59
N GLN A 23 -9.24 13.13 -8.81
CA GLN A 23 -10.00 11.88 -8.81
C GLN A 23 -10.57 11.46 -7.44
N ASP A 24 -9.88 11.71 -6.33
CA ASP A 24 -10.36 11.32 -4.98
C ASP A 24 -11.47 12.27 -4.51
N LEU A 25 -11.28 13.57 -4.76
CA LEU A 25 -12.31 14.58 -4.51
C LEU A 25 -13.55 14.36 -5.39
N GLN A 26 -13.36 13.97 -6.65
CA GLN A 26 -14.47 13.60 -7.53
C GLN A 26 -15.22 12.38 -6.99
N HIS A 27 -14.52 11.33 -6.54
CA HIS A 27 -15.13 10.15 -5.96
C HIS A 27 -15.94 10.44 -4.70
N ALA A 28 -15.40 11.27 -3.80
CA ALA A 28 -16.07 11.67 -2.57
C ALA A 28 -17.38 12.43 -2.85
N ALA A 29 -17.41 13.25 -3.91
CA ALA A 29 -18.55 14.06 -4.30
C ALA A 29 -19.65 13.31 -5.09
N LEU A 30 -19.43 12.05 -5.48
CA LEU A 30 -20.42 11.28 -6.23
C LEU A 30 -21.60 10.89 -5.34
N ASP A 31 -22.81 11.28 -5.76
CA ASP A 31 -24.06 10.69 -5.29
C ASP A 31 -24.16 9.27 -5.85
N SER A 32 -23.71 8.29 -5.06
CA SER A 32 -23.60 6.90 -5.45
C SER A 32 -24.49 6.05 -4.53
N PRO A 33 -25.21 5.05 -5.06
CA PRO A 33 -25.96 4.12 -4.21
C PRO A 33 -25.03 3.15 -3.45
N TYR A 34 -23.73 3.15 -3.74
CA TYR A 34 -22.71 2.34 -3.08
C TYR A 34 -21.94 3.16 -2.05
N GLY A 35 -21.51 2.50 -0.97
CA GLY A 35 -20.60 3.08 0.02
C GLY A 35 -19.23 3.42 -0.57
N THR A 36 -18.30 3.80 0.30
CA THR A 36 -16.90 3.95 -0.10
C THR A 36 -16.33 2.57 -0.46
N TYR A 37 -15.33 2.53 -1.35
CA TYR A 37 -14.59 1.28 -1.57
C TYR A 37 -14.09 0.74 -0.21
N GLY A 38 -13.88 -0.56 -0.06
CA GLY A 38 -13.48 -1.14 1.24
C GLY A 38 -14.59 -1.21 2.32
N ASP A 39 -15.65 -0.39 2.23
CA ASP A 39 -16.84 -0.48 3.09
C ASP A 39 -17.78 -1.60 2.60
N ASN A 40 -17.30 -2.84 2.74
CA ASN A 40 -17.95 -4.06 2.28
C ASN A 40 -18.47 -4.93 3.45
N GLY A 41 -18.44 -4.41 4.68
CA GLY A 41 -18.78 -5.15 5.90
C GLY A 41 -17.73 -6.18 6.34
N LEU A 42 -16.56 -6.21 5.71
CA LEU A 42 -15.42 -7.04 6.10
C LEU A 42 -14.31 -6.16 6.68
N PRO A 43 -13.49 -6.66 7.62
CA PRO A 43 -12.38 -5.91 8.19
C PRO A 43 -11.18 -5.81 7.23
N PHE A 44 -11.36 -6.13 5.94
CA PHE A 44 -10.30 -6.10 4.95
C PHE A 44 -10.83 -6.02 3.52
N PHE A 45 -9.95 -5.65 2.59
CA PHE A 45 -10.17 -5.81 1.15
C PHE A 45 -8.83 -6.04 0.42
N CYS A 46 -8.90 -6.61 -0.77
CA CYS A 46 -7.70 -6.85 -1.58
C CYS A 46 -7.46 -5.70 -2.54
N GLN A 47 -6.24 -5.17 -2.59
CA GLN A 47 -5.90 -4.04 -3.43
C GLN A 47 -4.40 -4.02 -3.77
N THR A 48 -4.07 -3.70 -5.02
CA THR A 48 -2.71 -3.30 -5.37
C THR A 48 -2.40 -1.96 -4.69
N LEU A 49 -1.30 -1.90 -3.93
CA LEU A 49 -0.87 -0.69 -3.22
C LEU A 49 0.54 -0.28 -3.69
N ASP A 50 0.67 0.97 -4.11
CA ASP A 50 1.92 1.61 -4.48
C ASP A 50 2.37 2.57 -3.38
N ALA A 51 3.44 2.18 -2.71
CA ALA A 51 4.07 2.91 -1.63
C ALA A 51 5.50 3.38 -2.01
N ARG A 52 5.81 3.42 -3.31
CA ARG A 52 7.13 3.87 -3.80
C ARG A 52 7.36 5.37 -3.65
N LYS A 53 6.30 6.14 -3.39
CA LYS A 53 6.30 7.62 -3.38
C LYS A 53 5.84 8.21 -2.04
N LEU A 54 6.10 7.53 -0.93
CA LEU A 54 5.69 7.99 0.41
C LEU A 54 6.52 9.18 0.93
N GLY A 55 7.70 9.43 0.36
CA GLY A 55 8.60 10.51 0.77
C GLY A 55 10.02 10.02 1.02
N PRO A 56 10.96 10.93 1.31
CA PRO A 56 12.38 10.60 1.49
C PRO A 56 12.68 9.74 2.72
N ASP A 57 11.80 9.75 3.71
CA ASP A 57 11.98 8.99 4.97
C ASP A 57 11.54 7.52 4.86
N TRP A 58 10.98 7.12 3.71
CA TRP A 58 10.40 5.80 3.48
C TRP A 58 11.08 5.05 2.33
N PRO A 59 11.04 3.72 2.32
CA PRO A 59 11.60 2.92 1.22
C PRO A 59 10.98 3.29 -0.13
N GLY A 60 11.82 3.61 -1.12
CA GLY A 60 11.38 3.95 -2.48
C GLY A 60 10.98 2.76 -3.35
N ASN A 61 11.27 1.53 -2.89
CA ASN A 61 10.95 0.30 -3.59
C ASN A 61 9.89 -0.49 -2.80
N ASN A 62 8.67 0.03 -2.73
CA ASN A 62 7.57 -0.62 -2.02
C ASN A 62 6.31 -0.67 -2.89
N LEU A 63 6.19 -1.73 -3.70
CA LEU A 63 4.98 -2.03 -4.46
C LEU A 63 4.42 -3.36 -3.99
N THR A 64 3.12 -3.40 -3.71
CA THR A 64 2.40 -4.61 -3.32
C THR A 64 1.34 -4.94 -4.37
N PRO A 65 1.63 -5.84 -5.32
CA PRO A 65 0.67 -6.19 -6.39
C PRO A 65 -0.65 -6.74 -5.87
N ARG A 66 -0.62 -7.55 -4.81
CA ARG A 66 -1.77 -8.25 -4.23
C ARG A 66 -1.93 -7.97 -2.75
N GLY A 67 -2.00 -6.70 -2.38
CA GLY A 67 -2.11 -6.29 -0.98
C GLY A 67 -3.43 -6.76 -0.37
N LEU A 68 -3.35 -7.20 0.88
CA LEU A 68 -4.49 -7.40 1.75
C LEU A 68 -4.52 -6.21 2.72
N ILE A 69 -5.41 -5.26 2.48
CA ILE A 69 -5.54 -4.08 3.34
C ILE A 69 -6.52 -4.41 4.45
N LEU A 70 -6.00 -4.50 5.68
CA LEU A 70 -6.77 -4.62 6.90
C LEU A 70 -7.21 -3.23 7.36
N GLN A 71 -8.48 -3.13 7.75
CA GLN A 71 -9.09 -1.95 8.36
C GLN A 71 -9.08 -2.16 9.87
N LEU A 72 -8.26 -1.37 10.57
CA LEU A 72 -8.16 -1.41 12.03
C LEU A 72 -9.03 -0.32 12.66
N ASP A 73 -9.18 -0.36 13.98
CA ASP A 73 -9.84 0.70 14.72
C ASP A 73 -9.09 2.04 14.59
N HIS A 74 -9.79 3.13 14.86
CA HIS A 74 -9.26 4.49 14.86
C HIS A 74 -8.70 4.98 13.51
N GLY A 75 -9.15 4.39 12.40
CA GLY A 75 -8.76 4.84 11.05
C GLY A 75 -7.37 4.36 10.63
N ALA A 76 -6.78 3.42 11.37
CA ALA A 76 -5.52 2.78 11.01
C ALA A 76 -5.74 1.69 9.96
N HIS A 77 -4.77 1.56 9.06
CA HIS A 77 -4.80 0.63 7.94
C HIS A 77 -3.46 -0.09 7.83
N VAL A 78 -3.51 -1.39 7.54
CA VAL A 78 -2.32 -2.22 7.35
C VAL A 78 -2.41 -2.90 5.99
N CYS A 79 -1.40 -2.72 5.16
CA CYS A 79 -1.25 -3.50 3.92
C CYS A 79 -0.33 -4.68 4.19
N PHE A 80 -0.90 -5.89 4.25
CA PHE A 80 -0.14 -7.13 4.27
C PHE A 80 0.09 -7.62 2.83
N ASP A 81 1.33 -7.98 2.52
CA ASP A 81 1.72 -8.54 1.23
C ASP A 81 1.79 -10.07 1.35
N PRO A 82 0.80 -10.82 0.85
CA PRO A 82 0.78 -12.28 0.93
C PRO A 82 1.85 -12.95 0.04
N ASP A 83 2.42 -12.23 -0.92
CA ASP A 83 3.48 -12.78 -1.76
C ASP A 83 4.83 -12.75 -1.06
N LEU A 84 5.04 -11.80 -0.15
CA LEU A 84 6.27 -11.64 0.63
C LEU A 84 6.12 -11.94 2.13
N LEU A 85 4.91 -12.23 2.59
CA LEU A 85 4.57 -12.46 3.99
C LEU A 85 5.09 -11.33 4.90
N ARG A 86 4.83 -10.08 4.50
CA ARG A 86 5.30 -8.87 5.20
C ARG A 86 4.18 -7.88 5.40
N VAL A 87 4.30 -7.06 6.44
CA VAL A 87 3.59 -5.78 6.50
C VAL A 87 4.31 -4.79 5.59
N ALA A 88 3.67 -4.41 4.49
CA ALA A 88 4.22 -3.50 3.50
C ALA A 88 4.16 -2.04 3.96
N VAL A 89 3.01 -1.62 4.50
CA VAL A 89 2.76 -0.26 5.02
C VAL A 89 1.71 -0.30 6.13
N ILE A 90 1.90 0.54 7.15
CA ILE A 90 0.88 0.92 8.13
C ILE A 90 0.68 2.43 8.04
N TRP A 91 -0.57 2.88 7.97
CA TRP A 91 -0.90 4.30 7.94
C TRP A 91 -2.23 4.61 8.62
N GLU A 92 -2.38 5.84 9.08
CA GLU A 92 -3.63 6.36 9.65
C GLU A 92 -4.25 7.38 8.70
N GLU A 93 -5.55 7.25 8.46
CA GLU A 93 -6.29 8.25 7.68
C GLU A 93 -6.39 9.57 8.45
N LYS A 94 -6.25 10.70 7.74
CA LYS A 94 -6.40 12.04 8.35
C LYS A 94 -7.86 12.46 8.49
N GLU A 95 -8.69 11.95 7.59
CA GLU A 95 -10.13 12.19 7.56
C GLU A 95 -10.83 10.85 7.33
N PRO A 96 -11.93 10.57 8.03
CA PRO A 96 -12.64 9.30 7.89
C PRO A 96 -13.02 8.97 6.44
N GLY A 97 -12.64 7.79 5.98
CA GLY A 97 -12.92 7.31 4.62
C GLY A 97 -11.95 7.85 3.54
N ASN A 98 -10.92 8.60 3.93
CA ASN A 98 -9.91 9.15 3.03
C ASN A 98 -8.54 8.48 3.25
N TYR A 99 -8.50 7.17 3.03
CA TYR A 99 -7.36 6.31 3.34
C TYR A 99 -6.60 5.80 2.10
N LEU A 100 -7.15 5.92 0.89
CA LEU A 100 -6.57 5.38 -0.34
C LEU A 100 -6.94 6.22 -1.56
N THR A 101 -6.00 6.42 -2.47
CA THR A 101 -6.35 7.00 -3.78
C THR A 101 -7.19 6.02 -4.59
N MET A 102 -8.28 6.50 -5.19
CA MET A 102 -9.27 5.69 -5.90
C MET A 102 -8.85 5.41 -7.35
N ASN A 103 -7.57 5.05 -7.50
CA ASN A 103 -6.92 4.77 -8.76
C ASN A 103 -7.00 3.28 -9.12
N GLY A 104 -6.92 2.91 -10.38
CA GLY A 104 -7.08 1.51 -10.76
C GLY A 104 -8.53 1.01 -10.80
N MET A 105 -8.67 -0.27 -11.12
CA MET A 105 -9.93 -0.80 -11.65
C MET A 105 -11.01 -0.94 -10.59
N ALA A 106 -10.73 -1.66 -9.50
CA ALA A 106 -11.70 -1.91 -8.44
C ALA A 106 -12.15 -0.62 -7.73
N PRO A 107 -11.27 0.16 -7.08
CA PRO A 107 -11.69 1.36 -6.36
C PRO A 107 -12.22 2.45 -7.28
N GLY A 108 -11.67 2.59 -8.49
CA GLY A 108 -12.12 3.59 -9.46
C GLY A 108 -13.51 3.31 -10.04
N SER A 109 -13.85 2.04 -10.31
CA SER A 109 -15.17 1.72 -10.89
C SER A 109 -16.28 1.53 -9.86
N TYR A 110 -15.94 1.40 -8.57
CA TYR A 110 -16.88 1.04 -7.51
C TYR A 110 -18.04 2.05 -7.37
N ARG A 111 -17.71 3.34 -7.21
CA ARG A 111 -18.71 4.43 -7.14
C ARG A 111 -18.98 5.10 -8.49
N GLN A 112 -18.10 4.90 -9.47
CA GLN A 112 -18.19 5.48 -10.80
C GLN A 112 -18.23 4.40 -11.90
N PRO A 113 -19.43 3.89 -12.24
CA PRO A 113 -19.58 2.88 -13.28
C PRO A 113 -18.95 3.33 -14.60
N HIS A 114 -18.41 2.36 -15.34
CA HIS A 114 -17.73 2.58 -16.64
C HIS A 114 -16.44 3.41 -16.59
N ARG A 115 -15.93 3.76 -15.41
CA ARG A 115 -14.60 4.36 -15.29
C ARG A 115 -13.53 3.32 -15.66
N LYS A 116 -12.77 3.62 -16.71
CA LYS A 116 -11.61 2.81 -17.10
C LYS A 116 -10.39 3.17 -16.25
N ALA A 117 -9.72 2.16 -15.72
CA ALA A 117 -8.41 2.35 -15.10
C ALA A 117 -7.36 2.77 -16.17
N PRO A 118 -6.48 3.74 -15.87
CA PRO A 118 -5.33 3.99 -16.71
C PRO A 118 -4.45 2.72 -16.78
N GLY A 119 -3.84 2.47 -17.93
CA GLY A 119 -2.94 1.33 -18.11
C GLY A 119 -1.59 1.53 -17.41
N GLY A 120 -0.92 0.42 -17.11
CA GLY A 120 0.42 0.40 -16.51
C GLY A 120 0.42 0.69 -15.01
N GLN A 121 1.61 0.95 -14.47
CA GLN A 121 1.86 1.05 -13.02
C GLN A 121 2.03 2.50 -12.51
N ARG A 122 1.77 3.52 -13.35
CA ARG A 122 2.06 4.92 -13.01
C ARG A 122 1.08 5.55 -12.01
N ASN A 123 -0.17 5.09 -12.07
CA ASN A 123 -1.31 5.62 -11.30
C ASN A 123 -2.00 4.45 -10.58
N LEU A 124 -1.24 3.71 -9.78
CA LEU A 124 -1.81 2.69 -8.90
C LEU A 124 -2.30 3.35 -7.61
N PRO A 125 -3.20 2.71 -6.85
CA PRO A 125 -3.59 3.20 -5.53
C PRO A 125 -2.41 3.38 -4.61
N THR A 126 -2.45 4.48 -3.87
CA THR A 126 -1.44 4.87 -2.90
C THR A 126 -2.16 5.15 -1.57
N PRO A 127 -1.53 4.91 -0.42
CA PRO A 127 -2.14 5.25 0.86
C PRO A 127 -2.30 6.77 0.97
N LEU A 128 -3.40 7.20 1.58
CA LEU A 128 -3.67 8.59 1.95
C LEU A 128 -3.71 8.68 3.47
N GLY A 129 -2.96 9.62 4.04
CA GLY A 129 -2.89 9.76 5.50
C GLY A 129 -1.47 10.02 6.01
N GLU A 130 -1.24 9.63 7.26
CA GLU A 130 0.07 9.62 7.90
C GLU A 130 0.63 8.20 7.92
N VAL A 131 1.81 8.02 7.32
CA VAL A 131 2.50 6.72 7.33
C VAL A 131 3.17 6.53 8.69
N ILE A 132 2.94 5.37 9.31
CA ILE A 132 3.51 4.98 10.61
C ILE A 132 4.69 4.05 10.39
N MET A 133 4.58 3.15 9.42
CA MET A 133 5.61 2.17 9.07
C MET A 133 5.53 1.86 7.59
N ALA A 134 6.69 1.67 6.95
CA ALA A 134 6.77 1.07 5.62
C ALA A 134 8.02 0.17 5.55
N SER A 135 7.89 -0.98 4.90
CA SER A 135 9.01 -1.90 4.65
C SER A 135 9.45 -1.86 3.19
N ASP A 136 10.71 -2.20 2.94
CA ASP A 136 11.23 -2.37 1.58
C ASP A 136 10.69 -3.67 0.96
N LEU A 137 10.79 -3.82 -0.38
CA LEU A 137 10.34 -5.01 -1.11
C LEU A 137 11.23 -6.24 -0.83
N SER A 138 11.12 -6.76 0.39
CA SER A 138 11.84 -7.92 0.91
C SER A 138 10.90 -8.79 1.73
N PRO A 139 11.11 -10.11 1.81
CA PRO A 139 10.31 -10.98 2.67
C PRO A 139 10.23 -10.49 4.12
N GLY A 140 9.07 -10.67 4.77
CA GLY A 140 8.84 -10.16 6.14
C GLY A 140 9.62 -10.91 7.21
N MET A 141 9.88 -12.19 6.97
CA MET A 141 10.80 -13.00 7.77
C MET A 141 11.42 -14.08 6.89
N LEU A 142 12.74 -14.25 7.02
CA LEU A 142 13.50 -15.32 6.39
C LEU A 142 14.28 -16.05 7.47
N LEU A 143 14.19 -17.37 7.47
CA LEU A 143 15.12 -18.23 8.19
C LEU A 143 16.36 -18.41 7.32
N SER A 144 17.21 -17.38 7.24
CA SER A 144 18.49 -17.44 6.53
C SER A 144 19.66 -17.11 7.46
N GLU A 145 20.79 -17.79 7.26
CA GLU A 145 22.07 -17.43 7.89
C GLU A 145 22.69 -16.17 7.25
N ASP A 146 22.20 -15.79 6.06
CA ASP A 146 22.49 -14.54 5.37
C ASP A 146 21.24 -13.65 5.36
N PRO A 147 21.03 -12.81 6.38
CA PRO A 147 19.93 -11.84 6.41
C PRO A 147 20.09 -10.73 5.37
N ALA A 148 21.25 -10.62 4.70
CA ALA A 148 21.46 -9.74 3.54
C ALA A 148 21.18 -10.45 2.21
N GLY A 149 20.78 -11.74 2.25
CA GLY A 149 20.39 -12.51 1.08
C GLY A 149 19.32 -11.78 0.31
N GLY A 150 19.61 -11.45 -0.95
CA GLY A 150 18.69 -10.73 -1.83
C GLY A 150 17.36 -11.46 -2.01
N ASP A 151 16.42 -10.80 -2.70
CA ASP A 151 15.08 -11.35 -2.94
C ASP A 151 15.13 -12.79 -3.49
N PRO A 152 14.64 -13.80 -2.74
CA PRO A 152 14.76 -15.21 -3.11
C PRO A 152 13.81 -15.61 -4.25
N ARG A 153 12.92 -14.71 -4.68
CA ARG A 153 11.99 -14.96 -5.77
C ARG A 153 12.69 -14.84 -7.10
N THR A 154 12.34 -15.72 -8.04
CA THR A 154 12.80 -15.65 -9.43
C THR A 154 12.54 -14.25 -10.01
N PRO A 155 13.56 -13.58 -10.57
CA PRO A 155 13.37 -12.29 -11.23
C PRO A 155 12.32 -12.35 -12.35
N CYS A 156 11.63 -11.23 -12.61
CA CYS A 156 10.80 -11.13 -13.79
C CYS A 156 11.67 -11.19 -15.07
N VAL A 157 11.07 -11.62 -16.17
CA VAL A 157 11.71 -11.56 -17.50
C VAL A 157 12.03 -10.12 -17.88
N ASP A 158 11.14 -9.19 -17.52
CA ASP A 158 11.37 -7.75 -17.64
C ASP A 158 12.09 -7.24 -16.38
N PRO A 159 13.34 -6.76 -16.48
CA PRO A 159 14.09 -6.26 -15.32
C PRO A 159 13.46 -5.01 -14.69
N ASP A 160 12.62 -4.27 -15.44
CA ASP A 160 11.95 -3.07 -14.94
C ASP A 160 10.63 -3.39 -14.22
N GLU A 161 10.18 -4.65 -14.23
CA GLU A 161 8.96 -5.06 -13.56
C GLU A 161 9.24 -5.51 -12.10
N PRO A 162 8.87 -4.70 -11.09
CA PRO A 162 9.14 -5.03 -9.69
C PRO A 162 8.26 -6.18 -9.18
N GLY A 163 7.13 -6.44 -9.86
CA GLY A 163 6.17 -7.47 -9.47
C GLY A 163 6.75 -8.87 -9.68
N ARG A 164 7.15 -9.50 -8.58
CA ARG A 164 7.53 -10.92 -8.56
C ARG A 164 6.37 -11.73 -8.00
N GLY A 165 6.34 -13.02 -8.34
CA GLY A 165 5.37 -13.96 -7.77
C GLY A 165 5.51 -14.10 -6.24
N PRO A 166 4.80 -15.06 -5.63
CA PRO A 166 4.98 -15.37 -4.21
C PRO A 166 6.38 -15.92 -3.93
N LEU A 167 6.75 -15.94 -2.66
CA LEU A 167 7.90 -16.69 -2.16
C LEU A 167 7.86 -18.16 -2.63
N PRO A 168 9.03 -18.79 -2.85
CA PRO A 168 9.10 -20.23 -3.00
C PRO A 168 8.42 -20.94 -1.81
N PRO A 169 7.53 -21.94 -2.05
CA PRO A 169 6.75 -22.57 -0.98
C PRO A 169 7.57 -23.17 0.16
N GLU A 170 8.81 -23.57 -0.10
CA GLU A 170 9.78 -24.07 0.88
C GLU A 170 10.28 -22.99 1.86
N LEU A 171 10.24 -21.71 1.46
CA LEU A 171 10.61 -20.58 2.31
C LEU A 171 9.39 -20.03 3.05
N GLY A 172 8.28 -19.84 2.33
CA GLY A 172 7.05 -19.39 2.95
C GLY A 172 5.87 -19.42 2.00
N ARG A 173 4.67 -19.52 2.59
CA ARG A 173 3.43 -19.63 1.84
C ARG A 173 2.29 -18.92 2.57
N TRP A 174 1.58 -18.07 1.84
CA TRP A 174 0.28 -17.56 2.29
C TRP A 174 -0.76 -18.68 2.31
N VAL A 175 -1.43 -18.85 3.45
CA VAL A 175 -2.50 -19.86 3.61
C VAL A 175 -3.86 -19.21 3.45
N GLY A 176 -4.11 -18.08 4.10
CA GLY A 176 -5.38 -17.38 4.01
C GLY A 176 -5.67 -16.47 5.19
N ILE A 177 -6.84 -15.87 5.16
CA ILE A 177 -7.37 -15.10 6.29
C ILE A 177 -8.47 -15.92 6.97
N ARG A 178 -8.41 -16.03 8.29
CA ARG A 178 -9.46 -16.63 9.11
C ARG A 178 -10.21 -15.49 9.78
N LEU A 179 -11.53 -15.45 9.58
CA LEU A 179 -12.40 -14.52 10.30
C LEU A 179 -12.95 -15.22 11.54
N ASP A 180 -12.65 -14.68 12.71
CA ASP A 180 -13.26 -15.09 13.96
C ASP A 180 -14.03 -13.93 14.61
N ARG A 181 -14.56 -14.13 15.83
CA ARG A 181 -15.33 -13.08 16.52
C ARG A 181 -14.44 -11.92 16.98
N ASP A 182 -13.15 -12.17 17.16
CA ASP A 182 -12.19 -11.23 17.72
C ASP A 182 -11.49 -10.42 16.61
N GLY A 183 -11.53 -10.89 15.36
CA GLY A 183 -11.08 -10.14 14.19
C GLY A 183 -10.54 -11.02 13.05
N PRO A 184 -9.91 -10.40 12.03
CA PRO A 184 -9.16 -11.14 11.03
C PRO A 184 -7.86 -11.70 11.62
N THR A 185 -7.60 -12.99 11.39
CA THR A 185 -6.30 -13.62 11.65
C THR A 185 -5.63 -13.93 10.32
N LEU A 186 -4.44 -13.37 10.10
CA LEU A 186 -3.57 -13.70 8.98
C LEU A 186 -2.95 -15.07 9.24
N VAL A 187 -3.02 -15.96 8.26
CA VAL A 187 -2.46 -17.31 8.36
C VAL A 187 -1.50 -17.55 7.22
N TYR A 188 -0.26 -17.90 7.57
CA TYR A 188 0.76 -18.26 6.61
C TYR A 188 1.75 -19.25 7.21
N GLU A 189 2.64 -19.77 6.39
CA GLU A 189 3.68 -20.70 6.79
C GLU A 189 5.04 -20.13 6.45
N ILE A 190 6.02 -20.32 7.33
CA ILE A 190 7.43 -19.99 7.08
C ILE A 190 8.25 -21.23 7.41
N SER A 191 8.98 -21.75 6.41
CA SER A 191 9.75 -23.00 6.49
C SER A 191 8.98 -24.15 7.15
N GLY A 192 7.70 -24.31 6.79
CA GLY A 192 6.81 -25.36 7.31
C GLY A 192 6.23 -25.09 8.71
N VAL A 193 6.57 -23.97 9.35
CA VAL A 193 5.95 -23.53 10.62
C VAL A 193 4.76 -22.65 10.31
N ARG A 194 3.59 -23.02 10.83
CA ARG A 194 2.38 -22.22 10.72
C ARG A 194 2.43 -21.02 11.66
N ILE A 195 2.19 -19.83 11.11
CA ILE A 195 2.10 -18.55 11.79
C ILE A 195 0.66 -18.07 11.73
N GLU A 196 0.16 -17.57 12.87
CA GLU A 196 -1.15 -16.92 12.98
C GLU A 196 -0.95 -15.55 13.64
N GLU A 197 -1.19 -14.48 12.88
CA GLU A 197 -1.08 -13.08 13.34
C GLU A 197 -2.46 -12.45 13.42
N ARG A 198 -2.70 -11.71 14.49
CA ARG A 198 -3.96 -11.02 14.82
C ARG A 198 -3.71 -9.53 14.96
#